data_AF-A0A562S058-F1
#
_entry.id   AF-A0A562S058-F1
#
_cell.length_a   1.000
_cell.length_b   1.000
_cell.length_c   1.000
_cell.angle_alpha   90.00
_cell.angle_beta   90.00
_cell.angle_gamma   90.00
#
_symmetry.space_group_name_H-M   'P 1'
#
loop_
_entity.id
_entity.type
_entity.pdbx_description
1 polymer ?
#
loop_
_entity_poly.entity_id
_entity_poly.type
_entity_poly.pdbx_seq_one_letter_code
_entity_poly.pdbx_strand_id
1 'polypeptide(L)'
;MLDYAKQANLPLAIEPLHPAYAADRACVNTTKQALDICDRLDPGRTGMLGVALDVYHIWWDPELMGQIARAGKDRLLAFHVCDWLVPTKDILNDRGMMGDGVIDIKSVRQAVEAQGFAGYSEIEIFSNDWWGKPMDEVLRTCIARHRTVV
;
A
#
# COMPACT_ATOMS: atom_id res chain seq x y z
N MET A 1 10.98 -18.52 -6.81
CA MET A 1 10.80 -17.65 -5.62
C MET A 1 9.67 -18.15 -4.74
N LEU A 2 8.44 -18.32 -5.24
CA LEU A 2 7.29 -18.76 -4.44
C LEU A 2 7.50 -20.12 -3.72
N ASP A 3 8.10 -21.12 -4.37
CA ASP A 3 8.37 -22.41 -3.71
C ASP A 3 9.34 -22.30 -2.53
N TYR A 4 10.37 -21.45 -2.69
CA TYR A 4 11.33 -21.16 -1.62
C TYR A 4 10.66 -20.41 -0.47
N ALA A 5 9.84 -19.41 -0.79
CA ALA A 5 9.06 -18.64 0.18
C ALA A 5 8.14 -19.53 1.02
N LYS A 6 7.50 -20.55 0.42
CA LYS A 6 6.72 -21.58 1.11
C LYS A 6 7.56 -22.40 2.09
N GLN A 7 8.74 -22.86 1.69
CA GLN A 7 9.64 -23.61 2.56
C GLN A 7 10.14 -22.77 3.74
N ALA A 8 10.35 -21.47 3.52
CA ALA A 8 10.78 -20.51 4.55
C ALA A 8 9.63 -19.93 5.39
N ASN A 9 8.38 -20.29 5.12
CA ASN A 9 7.18 -19.71 5.75
C ASN A 9 7.16 -18.16 5.68
N LEU A 10 7.51 -17.62 4.52
CA LEU A 10 7.58 -16.18 4.26
C LEU A 10 6.60 -15.79 3.14
N PRO A 11 5.39 -15.28 3.44
CA PRO A 11 4.46 -14.80 2.42
C PRO A 11 5.08 -13.73 1.51
N LEU A 12 4.80 -13.79 0.22
CA LEU A 12 5.22 -12.80 -0.77
C LEU A 12 4.07 -11.82 -1.05
N ALA A 13 4.31 -10.53 -0.81
CA ALA A 13 3.37 -9.47 -1.16
C ALA A 13 3.82 -8.78 -2.45
N ILE A 14 2.99 -8.82 -3.49
CA ILE A 14 3.17 -8.00 -4.69
C ILE A 14 2.62 -6.62 -4.38
N GLU A 15 3.48 -5.62 -4.41
CA GLU A 15 3.07 -4.23 -4.32
C GLU A 15 2.82 -3.69 -5.75
N PRO A 16 1.57 -3.41 -6.15
CA PRO A 16 1.33 -2.67 -7.38
C PRO A 16 1.81 -1.23 -7.18
N LEU A 17 2.68 -0.76 -8.06
CA LEU A 17 3.25 0.60 -7.98
C LEU A 17 2.47 1.57 -8.86
N HIS A 18 2.42 2.85 -8.45
CA HIS A 18 1.78 3.91 -9.23
C HIS A 18 2.21 3.87 -10.72
N PRO A 19 1.31 4.03 -11.71
CA PRO A 19 1.65 3.90 -13.14
C PRO A 19 2.78 4.80 -13.64
N ALA A 20 3.06 5.91 -12.93
CA ALA A 20 4.20 6.77 -13.21
C ALA A 20 5.56 6.05 -13.11
N TYR A 21 5.62 4.89 -12.43
CA TYR A 21 6.81 4.07 -12.26
C TYR A 21 6.89 2.86 -13.22
N ALA A 22 5.96 2.74 -14.15
CA ALA A 22 5.82 1.56 -15.01
C ALA A 22 7.04 1.27 -15.89
N ALA A 23 7.75 2.32 -16.30
CA ALA A 23 8.82 2.22 -17.30
C ALA A 23 10.18 1.77 -16.73
N ASP A 24 10.45 2.04 -15.46
CA ASP A 24 11.81 1.97 -14.91
C ASP A 24 11.92 1.36 -13.49
N ARG A 25 10.80 1.12 -12.79
CA ARG A 25 10.83 0.53 -11.44
C ARG A 25 10.00 -0.74 -11.32
N ALA A 26 8.72 -0.70 -11.70
CA ALA A 26 7.84 -1.85 -11.57
C ALA A 26 6.71 -1.84 -12.62
N CYS A 27 6.57 -2.95 -13.34
CA CYS A 27 5.59 -3.12 -14.41
C CYS A 27 4.25 -3.73 -13.96
N VAL A 28 4.01 -3.82 -12.64
CA VAL A 28 2.72 -4.19 -12.06
C VAL A 28 2.15 -2.94 -11.41
N ASN A 29 1.06 -2.40 -11.97
CA ASN A 29 0.65 -1.02 -11.67
C ASN A 29 -0.81 -0.84 -11.24
N THR A 30 -1.57 -1.92 -11.12
CA THR A 30 -2.91 -1.90 -10.52
C THR A 30 -3.08 -3.08 -9.57
N THR A 31 -3.94 -2.91 -8.56
CA THR A 31 -4.33 -4.00 -7.66
C THR A 31 -4.92 -5.17 -8.44
N LYS A 32 -5.72 -4.88 -9.47
CA LYS A 32 -6.26 -5.91 -10.36
C LYS A 32 -5.16 -6.76 -10.99
N GLN A 33 -4.14 -6.14 -11.57
CA GLN A 33 -3.03 -6.83 -12.23
C GLN A 33 -2.23 -7.69 -11.23
N ALA A 34 -1.98 -7.16 -10.03
CA ALA A 34 -1.31 -7.92 -8.97
C ALA A 34 -2.12 -9.16 -8.54
N LEU A 35 -3.45 -9.02 -8.39
CA LEU A 35 -4.34 -10.13 -8.07
C LEU A 35 -4.45 -11.16 -9.21
N ASP A 36 -4.46 -10.72 -10.47
CA ASP A 36 -4.45 -11.64 -11.63
C ASP A 36 -3.18 -12.53 -11.62
N ILE A 37 -2.04 -11.99 -11.18
CA ILE A 37 -0.81 -12.76 -10.98
C ILE A 37 -0.95 -13.73 -9.80
N CYS A 38 -1.53 -13.28 -8.68
CA CYS A 38 -1.78 -14.12 -7.51
C CYS A 38 -2.67 -15.33 -7.86
N ASP A 39 -3.75 -15.11 -8.59
CA ASP A 39 -4.69 -16.17 -8.99
C ASP A 39 -4.03 -17.20 -9.90
N ARG A 40 -3.13 -16.78 -10.79
CA ARG A 40 -2.39 -17.69 -11.68
C ARG A 40 -1.36 -18.53 -10.92
N LEU A 41 -0.65 -17.94 -9.97
CA LEU A 41 0.51 -18.57 -9.33
C LEU A 41 0.16 -19.31 -8.03
N ASP A 42 -0.93 -18.94 -7.38
CA ASP A 42 -1.38 -19.55 -6.14
C ASP A 42 -2.92 -19.72 -6.13
N PRO A 43 -3.53 -20.45 -7.08
CA PRO A 43 -4.99 -20.52 -7.25
C PRO A 43 -5.74 -21.03 -6.01
N GLY A 44 -5.06 -21.79 -5.14
CA GLY A 44 -5.62 -22.27 -3.87
C GLY A 44 -5.72 -21.22 -2.77
N ARG A 45 -5.28 -19.97 -3.02
CA ARG A 45 -5.27 -18.86 -2.04
C ARG A 45 -4.65 -19.27 -0.72
N THR A 46 -3.43 -19.79 -0.76
CA THR A 46 -2.77 -20.41 0.39
C THR A 46 -2.32 -19.42 1.46
N GLY A 47 -2.48 -18.10 1.22
CA GLY A 47 -1.94 -17.03 2.05
C GLY A 47 -0.44 -16.76 1.83
N MET A 48 0.24 -17.55 1.00
CA MET A 48 1.69 -17.41 0.75
C MET A 48 2.02 -16.41 -0.36
N LEU A 49 1.03 -15.93 -1.08
CA LEU A 49 1.14 -14.91 -2.11
C LEU A 49 -0.03 -13.95 -1.96
N GLY A 50 0.21 -12.65 -2.08
CA GLY A 50 -0.84 -11.65 -1.94
C GLY A 50 -0.37 -10.30 -2.41
N VAL A 51 -1.00 -9.25 -1.90
CA VAL A 51 -0.75 -7.86 -2.23
C VAL A 51 -0.38 -7.05 -1.00
N ALA A 52 0.54 -6.11 -1.21
CA ALA A 52 0.75 -4.97 -0.32
C ALA A 52 -0.03 -3.80 -0.91
N LEU A 53 -0.99 -3.26 -0.17
CA LEU A 53 -1.79 -2.13 -0.63
C LEU A 53 -1.21 -0.84 -0.06
N ASP A 54 -0.38 -0.16 -0.86
CA ASP A 54 0.09 1.19 -0.56
C ASP A 54 -0.87 2.22 -1.18
N VAL A 55 -1.45 3.07 -0.34
CA VAL A 55 -2.36 4.14 -0.77
C VAL A 55 -1.72 5.09 -1.78
N TYR A 56 -0.40 5.34 -1.72
CA TYR A 56 0.30 6.19 -2.71
C TYR A 56 0.15 5.65 -4.12
N HIS A 57 0.10 4.33 -4.25
CA HIS A 57 0.12 3.65 -5.53
C HIS A 57 -1.27 3.40 -6.10
N ILE A 58 -2.28 3.27 -5.25
CA ILE A 58 -3.59 2.74 -5.64
C ILE A 58 -4.75 3.72 -5.51
N TRP A 59 -4.59 4.87 -4.84
CA TRP A 59 -5.71 5.77 -4.52
C TRP A 59 -6.50 6.30 -5.74
N TRP A 60 -5.85 6.40 -6.90
CA TRP A 60 -6.42 6.92 -8.14
C TRP A 60 -7.29 5.90 -8.90
N ASP A 61 -7.18 4.62 -8.57
CA ASP A 61 -7.77 3.51 -9.32
C ASP A 61 -9.29 3.45 -9.09
N PRO A 62 -10.14 3.61 -10.13
CA PRO A 62 -11.60 3.54 -9.97
C PRO A 62 -12.12 2.14 -9.58
N GLU A 63 -11.33 1.08 -9.80
CA GLU A 63 -11.69 -0.29 -9.41
C GLU A 63 -11.24 -0.65 -7.98
N LEU A 64 -10.52 0.25 -7.28
CA LEU A 64 -9.84 -0.03 -6.01
C LEU A 64 -10.71 -0.80 -5.02
N MET A 65 -11.91 -0.29 -4.72
CA MET A 65 -12.80 -0.89 -3.72
C MET A 65 -13.25 -2.31 -4.10
N GLY A 66 -13.51 -2.54 -5.39
CA GLY A 66 -13.84 -3.87 -5.91
C GLY A 66 -12.64 -4.83 -5.82
N GLN A 67 -11.42 -4.33 -6.07
CA GLN A 67 -10.21 -5.14 -5.97
C GLN A 67 -9.81 -5.44 -4.51
N ILE A 68 -10.07 -4.53 -3.56
CA ILE A 68 -9.91 -4.80 -2.12
C ILE A 68 -10.84 -5.95 -1.70
N ALA A 69 -12.12 -5.88 -2.09
CA ALA A 69 -13.08 -6.96 -1.82
C ALA A 69 -12.66 -8.29 -2.45
N ARG A 70 -12.14 -8.27 -3.69
CA ARG A 70 -11.61 -9.45 -4.37
C ARG A 70 -10.39 -10.04 -3.65
N ALA A 71 -9.48 -9.20 -3.15
CA ALA A 71 -8.28 -9.64 -2.46
C ALA A 71 -8.67 -10.49 -1.23
N GLY A 72 -9.57 -9.99 -0.39
CA GLY A 72 -10.01 -10.70 0.81
C GLY A 72 -8.89 -10.96 1.81
N LYS A 73 -9.24 -11.56 2.94
CA LYS A 73 -8.28 -11.92 4.00
C LYS A 73 -7.06 -12.70 3.51
N ASP A 74 -7.23 -13.57 2.52
CA ASP A 74 -6.18 -14.50 2.07
C ASP A 74 -5.11 -13.83 1.20
N ARG A 75 -5.35 -12.61 0.70
CA ARG A 75 -4.41 -11.88 -0.17
C ARG A 75 -3.99 -10.52 0.37
N LEU A 76 -4.64 -9.98 1.38
CA LEU A 76 -4.21 -8.71 1.99
C LEU A 76 -3.07 -8.99 2.97
N LEU A 77 -1.83 -8.73 2.53
CA LEU A 77 -0.63 -9.06 3.32
C LEU A 77 0.01 -7.84 3.98
N ALA A 78 -0.14 -6.66 3.40
CA ALA A 78 0.32 -5.40 3.98
C ALA A 78 -0.58 -4.24 3.54
N PHE A 79 -0.58 -3.17 4.33
CA PHE A 79 -1.30 -1.94 4.05
C PHE A 79 -0.43 -0.75 4.43
N HIS A 80 0.05 0.00 3.44
CA HIS A 80 0.92 1.16 3.65
C HIS A 80 0.12 2.45 3.49
N VAL A 81 0.44 3.43 4.33
CA VAL A 81 -0.24 4.73 4.40
C VAL A 81 0.76 5.87 4.30
N CYS A 82 0.39 6.84 3.48
CA CYS A 82 0.97 8.17 3.37
C CYS A 82 -0.12 9.09 2.80
N ASP A 83 0.25 10.15 2.07
CA ASP A 83 -0.72 10.96 1.32
C ASP A 83 -0.22 11.40 -0.06
N TRP A 84 -1.14 11.85 -0.90
CA TRP A 84 -0.86 12.47 -2.20
C TRP A 84 -1.02 13.99 -2.10
N LEU A 85 0.09 14.71 -2.21
CA LEU A 85 0.11 16.17 -2.07
C LEU A 85 -0.47 16.86 -3.31
N VAL A 86 -1.07 18.04 -3.10
CA VAL A 86 -1.51 18.93 -4.18
C VAL A 86 -0.88 20.32 -3.98
N PRO A 87 0.08 20.74 -4.83
CA PRO A 87 0.74 19.94 -5.87
C PRO A 87 1.75 18.93 -5.29
N THR A 88 1.88 17.77 -5.97
CA THR A 88 3.04 16.87 -5.79
C THR A 88 4.20 17.40 -6.63
N LYS A 89 5.37 17.58 -6.03
CA LYS A 89 6.55 18.22 -6.63
C LYS A 89 7.57 17.23 -7.16
N ASP A 90 7.64 16.04 -6.57
CA ASP A 90 8.52 14.94 -6.99
C ASP A 90 7.77 13.62 -6.86
N ILE A 91 7.76 12.81 -7.93
CA ILE A 91 6.98 11.58 -7.96
C ILE A 91 7.51 10.53 -6.98
N LEU A 92 8.78 10.58 -6.57
CA LEU A 92 9.39 9.63 -5.65
C LEU A 92 9.52 10.19 -4.24
N ASN A 93 10.06 11.40 -4.10
CA ASN A 93 10.50 11.97 -2.83
C ASN A 93 9.62 13.12 -2.33
N ASP A 94 8.33 13.09 -2.65
CA ASP A 94 7.34 14.08 -2.18
C ASP A 94 6.01 13.41 -1.76
N ARG A 95 6.10 12.24 -1.14
CA ARG A 95 4.94 11.63 -0.46
C ARG A 95 4.51 12.50 0.73
N GLY A 96 3.20 12.65 0.91
CA GLY A 96 2.64 13.46 2.01
C GLY A 96 2.60 12.70 3.33
N MET A 97 2.69 13.44 4.44
CA MET A 97 2.24 12.94 5.73
C MET A 97 0.72 12.80 5.69
N MET A 98 0.18 11.73 6.28
CA MET A 98 -1.26 11.46 6.25
C MET A 98 -2.06 12.68 6.72
N GLY A 99 -3.05 13.08 5.92
CA GLY A 99 -3.93 14.22 6.17
C GLY A 99 -3.43 15.55 5.61
N ASP A 100 -2.22 15.61 5.03
CA ASP A 100 -1.74 16.80 4.31
C ASP A 100 -2.12 16.78 2.81
N GLY A 101 -2.58 15.63 2.30
CA GLY A 101 -2.94 15.45 0.90
C GLY A 101 -4.43 15.21 0.67
N VAL A 102 -4.74 14.46 -0.38
CA VAL A 102 -6.12 14.27 -0.89
C VAL A 102 -6.63 12.83 -0.79
N ILE A 103 -5.83 11.89 -0.30
CA ILE A 103 -6.24 10.50 -0.22
C ILE A 103 -7.30 10.32 0.88
N ASP A 104 -8.42 9.66 0.56
CA ASP A 104 -9.40 9.22 1.55
C ASP A 104 -8.92 7.93 2.25
N ILE A 105 -7.92 8.07 3.11
CA ILE A 105 -7.24 6.96 3.78
C ILE A 105 -8.21 6.18 4.66
N LYS A 106 -9.16 6.86 5.32
CA LYS A 106 -10.15 6.23 6.21
C LYS A 106 -11.04 5.26 5.47
N SER A 107 -11.55 5.65 4.30
CA SER A 107 -12.40 4.76 3.50
C SER A 107 -11.62 3.55 2.98
N VAL A 108 -10.38 3.74 2.52
CA VAL A 108 -9.53 2.62 2.07
C VAL A 108 -9.22 1.68 3.23
N ARG A 109 -8.87 2.22 4.41
CA ARG A 109 -8.62 1.43 5.60
C ARG A 109 -9.84 0.62 6.03
N GLN A 110 -11.01 1.26 6.09
CA GLN A 110 -12.27 0.58 6.41
C GLN A 110 -12.55 -0.56 5.43
N ALA A 111 -12.29 -0.35 4.14
CA ALA A 111 -12.47 -1.37 3.12
C ALA A 111 -11.55 -2.58 3.33
N VAL A 112 -10.25 -2.38 3.65
CA VAL A 112 -9.33 -3.50 3.89
C VAL A 112 -9.65 -4.25 5.19
N GLU A 113 -10.00 -3.53 6.26
CA GLU A 113 -10.40 -4.13 7.54
C GLU A 113 -11.72 -4.93 7.40
N ALA A 114 -12.67 -4.44 6.61
CA ALA A 114 -13.92 -5.15 6.31
C ALA A 114 -13.70 -6.49 5.58
N GLN A 115 -12.57 -6.65 4.90
CA GLN A 115 -12.18 -7.91 4.26
C GLN A 115 -11.37 -8.85 5.17
N GLY A 116 -11.16 -8.46 6.43
CA GLY A 116 -10.49 -9.29 7.43
C GLY A 116 -8.98 -9.07 7.52
N PHE A 117 -8.44 -7.98 6.94
CA PHE A 117 -7.07 -7.56 7.22
C PHE A 117 -6.94 -7.13 8.68
N ALA A 118 -6.00 -7.75 9.40
CA ALA A 118 -5.76 -7.51 10.83
C ALA A 118 -4.30 -7.12 11.12
N GLY A 119 -3.55 -6.75 10.08
CA GLY A 119 -2.19 -6.21 10.21
C GLY A 119 -2.19 -4.74 10.62
N TYR A 120 -0.99 -4.15 10.73
CA TYR A 120 -0.83 -2.74 11.01
C TYR A 120 -1.00 -1.89 9.74
N SER A 121 -1.40 -0.63 9.90
CA SER A 121 -1.22 0.40 8.88
C SER A 121 0.22 0.91 8.97
N GLU A 122 1.04 0.57 7.99
CA GLU A 122 2.47 0.91 7.95
C GLU A 122 2.66 2.31 7.35
N ILE A 123 3.40 3.19 8.02
CA ILE A 123 3.64 4.54 7.51
C ILE A 123 4.86 4.54 6.60
N GLU A 124 4.66 4.81 5.31
CA GLU A 124 5.73 4.83 4.31
C GLU A 124 5.81 6.19 3.60
N ILE A 125 6.77 7.02 4.02
CA ILE A 125 6.94 8.39 3.50
C ILE A 125 8.35 8.59 2.97
N PHE A 126 8.44 8.78 1.65
CA PHE A 126 9.64 9.31 1.00
C PHE A 126 9.42 10.81 0.77
N SER A 127 10.14 11.63 1.51
CA SER A 127 9.97 13.08 1.43
C SER A 127 11.25 13.81 1.80
N ASN A 128 11.79 14.58 0.86
CA ASN A 128 12.95 15.44 1.13
C ASN A 128 12.66 16.48 2.22
N ASP A 129 11.40 16.90 2.38
CA ASP A 129 10.98 17.80 3.46
C ASP A 129 10.99 17.08 4.82
N TRP A 130 10.32 15.92 4.93
CA TRP A 130 10.29 15.18 6.20
C TRP A 130 11.65 14.61 6.60
N TRP A 131 12.49 14.19 5.65
CA TRP A 131 13.86 13.76 5.92
C TRP A 131 14.76 14.89 6.43
N GLY A 132 14.42 16.15 6.15
CA GLY A 132 15.12 17.32 6.67
C GLY A 132 14.77 17.71 8.11
N LYS A 133 13.75 17.07 8.71
CA LYS A 133 13.27 17.39 10.06
C LYS A 133 13.90 16.49 11.13
N PRO A 134 13.93 16.91 12.41
CA PRO A 134 14.35 16.04 13.50
C PRO A 134 13.47 14.78 13.58
N MET A 135 14.08 13.60 13.73
CA MET A 135 13.35 12.32 13.75
C MET A 135 12.26 12.26 14.83
N ASP A 136 12.49 12.86 15.99
CA ASP A 136 11.48 12.93 17.06
C ASP A 136 10.24 13.76 16.66
N GLU A 137 10.40 14.76 15.80
CA GLU A 137 9.27 15.51 15.23
C GLU A 137 8.52 14.66 14.22
N VAL A 138 9.24 13.95 13.34
CA VAL A 138 8.66 13.05 12.34
C VAL A 138 7.82 11.97 13.02
N LEU A 139 8.39 11.24 13.98
CA LEU A 139 7.69 10.16 14.68
C LEU A 139 6.49 10.66 15.49
N ARG A 140 6.61 11.79 16.20
CA ARG A 140 5.47 12.38 16.91
C ARG A 140 4.35 12.77 15.96
N THR A 141 4.69 13.30 14.79
CA THR A 141 3.72 13.67 13.76
C THR A 141 3.06 12.42 13.18
N CYS A 142 3.82 11.39 12.81
CA CYS A 142 3.31 10.10 12.37
C CYS A 142 2.26 9.54 13.35
N ILE A 143 2.58 9.48 14.64
CA ILE A 143 1.67 8.97 15.68
C ILE A 143 0.41 9.85 15.78
N ALA A 144 0.58 11.18 15.77
CA ALA A 144 -0.54 12.11 15.87
C ALA A 144 -1.49 11.98 14.67
N ARG A 145 -0.96 11.92 13.45
CA ARG A 145 -1.76 11.78 12.21
C ARG A 145 -2.39 10.41 12.09
N HIS A 146 -1.66 9.34 12.41
CA HIS A 146 -2.23 8.00 12.43
C HIS A 146 -3.44 7.91 13.38
N ARG A 147 -3.47 8.63 14.50
CA ARG A 147 -4.62 8.60 15.41
C ARG A 147 -5.84 9.35 14.91
N THR A 148 -5.68 10.29 13.97
CA THR A 148 -6.74 11.24 13.60
C THR A 148 -7.26 11.04 12.18
N VAL A 149 -6.40 10.62 11.25
CA VAL A 149 -6.71 10.56 9.82
C VAL A 149 -6.48 9.19 9.17
N VAL A 150 -5.85 8.25 9.90
CA VAL A 150 -5.73 6.84 9.50
C VAL A 150 -6.65 6.00 10.35
#